data_AF-A0A101WZU3-F1
#
_entry.id   AF-A0A101WZU3-F1
#
_cell.length_a   1.000
_cell.length_b   1.000
_cell.length_c   1.000
_cell.angle_alpha   90.00
_cell.angle_beta   90.00
_cell.angle_gamma   90.00
#
_symmetry.space_group_name_H-M   'P 1'
#
loop_
_entity.id
_entity.type
_entity.pdbx_description
1 polymer ?
#
loop_
_entity_poly.entity_id
_entity_poly.type
_entity_poly.pdbx_seq_one_letter_code
_entity_poly.pdbx_strand_id
1 'polypeptide(L)' 'MLRRSVAVELEVPKDVSKLLYSVESVYLSIVREVAEYAVEHNVLSATQLQGLFYRRYRRGYPGLHAHLIIQAIRQAV' A
#
# COMPACT_ATOMS: atom_id res chain seq x y z
N MET A 1 6.04 18.57 -1.82
CA MET A 1 4.57 18.40 -1.93
C MET A 1 4.01 18.15 -0.55
N LEU A 2 3.02 18.94 -0.10
CA LEU A 2 2.30 18.70 1.15
C LEU A 2 1.39 17.47 0.98
N ARG A 3 1.66 16.38 1.71
CA ARG A 3 0.76 15.23 1.81
C ARG A 3 -0.24 15.53 2.93
N ARG A 4 -1.53 15.69 2.59
CA ARG A 4 -2.62 15.79 3.57
C ARG A 4 -3.15 14.38 3.84
N SER A 5 -2.95 13.87 5.04
CA SER A 5 -3.64 12.69 5.54
C SER A 5 -4.92 13.14 6.22
N VAL A 6 -6.03 12.50 5.86
CA VAL A 6 -7.33 12.68 6.52
C VAL A 6 -7.63 11.37 7.25
N ALA A 7 -7.63 11.40 8.57
CA ALA A 7 -8.14 10.31 9.38
C ALA A 7 -9.66 10.38 9.38
N VAL A 8 -10.32 9.28 9.04
CA VAL A 8 -11.78 9.17 9.04
C VAL A 8 -12.15 8.03 9.98
N GLU A 9 -12.88 8.35 11.05
CA GLU A 9 -13.53 7.35 11.88
C GLU A 9 -14.82 6.92 11.20
N LEU A 10 -15.02 5.61 11.04
CA LEU A 10 -16.18 5.04 10.38
C LEU A 10 -16.92 4.12 11.35
N GLU A 11 -18.16 4.47 11.69
CA GLU A 11 -19.08 3.54 12.34
C GLU A 11 -19.66 2.60 11.28
N VAL A 12 -19.05 1.43 11.14
CA VAL A 12 -19.46 0.40 10.17
C VAL A 12 -19.82 -0.91 10.86
N PRO A 13 -20.71 -1.74 10.26
CA PRO A 13 -21.00 -3.07 10.79
C PRO A 13 -19.73 -3.91 10.97
N LYS A 14 -19.69 -4.74 12.01
CA LYS A 14 -18.50 -5.51 12.42
C LYS A 14 -17.84 -6.30 11.29
N ASP A 15 -18.63 -6.87 10.38
CA ASP A 15 -18.08 -7.66 9.27
C ASP A 15 -17.47 -6.77 8.16
N VAL A 16 -18.00 -5.56 7.98
CA VAL A 16 -17.37 -4.54 7.12
C VAL A 16 -16.05 -4.07 7.76
N SER A 17 -16.02 -3.85 9.08
CA SER A 17 -14.77 -3.50 9.79
C SER A 17 -13.69 -4.56 9.57
N LYS A 18 -14.03 -5.85 9.68
CA LYS A 18 -13.07 -6.94 9.43
C LYS A 18 -12.51 -6.92 8.00
N LEU A 19 -13.36 -6.64 7.01
CA LEU A 19 -12.93 -6.50 5.62
C LEU A 19 -11.96 -5.32 5.45
N LEU A 20 -12.27 -4.17 6.07
CA LEU A 20 -11.40 -3.00 6.05
C LEU A 20 -10.06 -3.29 6.71
N TYR A 21 -10.03 -3.94 7.88
CA TYR A 21 -8.78 -4.37 8.53
C TYR A 21 -7.97 -5.33 7.67
N SER A 22 -8.61 -6.25 6.95
CA SER A 22 -7.91 -7.14 6.03
C SER A 22 -7.24 -6.36 4.90
N VAL A 23 -7.91 -5.33 4.36
CA VAL A 23 -7.34 -4.47 3.31
C VAL A 23 -6.21 -3.60 3.87
N GLU A 24 -6.40 -3.02 5.06
CA GLU A 24 -5.40 -2.22 5.76
C GLU A 24 -4.13 -3.02 6.04
N SER A 25 -4.26 -4.26 6.54
CA SER A 25 -3.12 -5.13 6.80
C SER A 25 -2.30 -5.40 5.55
N VAL A 26 -2.94 -5.63 4.40
CA VAL A 26 -2.24 -5.83 3.13
C VAL A 26 -1.58 -4.53 2.67
N TYR A 27 -2.28 -3.40 2.79
CA TYR A 27 -1.74 -2.09 2.43
C TYR A 27 -0.47 -1.76 3.23
N LEU A 28 -0.52 -1.90 4.55
CA LEU A 28 0.63 -1.64 5.44
C LEU A 28 1.79 -2.61 5.17
N SER A 29 1.51 -3.88 4.88
CA SER A 29 2.53 -4.85 4.49
C SER A 29 3.27 -4.42 3.22
N ILE A 30 2.55 -3.91 2.21
CA ILE A 30 3.15 -3.41 0.98
C ILE A 30 4.04 -2.21 1.26
N VAL A 31 3.53 -1.20 1.99
CA VAL A 31 4.30 0.01 2.34
C VAL A 31 5.59 -0.37 3.04
N ARG A 32 5.52 -1.28 4.02
CA ARG A 32 6.68 -1.70 4.81
C ARG A 32 7.74 -2.41 3.95
N GLU A 33 7.36 -3.43 3.20
CA GLU A 33 8.32 -4.19 2.38
C GLU A 33 8.98 -3.28 1.32
N VAL A 34 8.22 -2.38 0.71
CA VAL A 34 8.75 -1.44 -0.30
C VAL A 34 9.69 -0.41 0.35
N ALA A 35 9.35 0.08 1.55
CA ALA A 35 10.19 1.03 2.29
C ALA A 35 11.51 0.39 2.74
N GLU A 36 11.46 -0.84 3.27
CA GLU A 36 12.65 -1.61 3.63
C GLU A 36 13.57 -1.78 2.41
N TYR A 37 13.02 -2.23 1.27
CA TYR A 37 13.77 -2.37 0.03
C TYR A 37 14.37 -1.04 -0.45
N ALA A 38 13.59 0.05 -0.41
CA ALA A 38 14.03 1.37 -0.84
C ALA A 38 15.22 1.87 -0.03
N VAL A 39 15.21 1.65 1.30
CA VAL A 39 16.31 2.01 2.19
C VAL A 39 17.55 1.14 1.91
N GLU A 40 17.38 -0.18 1.83
CA GLU A 40 18.50 -1.12 1.59
C GLU A 40 19.21 -0.86 0.26
N HIS A 41 18.47 -0.49 -0.79
CA HIS A 41 18.99 -0.31 -2.14
C HIS A 41 19.16 1.16 -2.55
N ASN A 42 18.92 2.09 -1.63
CA ASN A 42 19.00 3.54 -1.86
C ASN A 42 18.15 4.01 -3.07
N VAL A 43 16.93 3.47 -3.19
CA VAL A 43 16.01 3.78 -4.29
C VAL A 43 14.98 4.82 -3.83
N LEU A 44 15.06 6.03 -4.39
CA LEU A 44 14.13 7.13 -4.08
C LEU A 44 13.00 7.28 -5.12
N SER A 45 13.08 6.55 -6.24
CA SER A 45 12.12 6.67 -7.34
C SER A 45 10.91 5.77 -7.13
N ALA A 46 9.76 6.39 -6.82
CA ALA A 46 8.49 5.68 -6.72
C ALA A 46 8.11 4.93 -8.01
N THR A 47 8.48 5.46 -9.19
CA THR A 47 8.23 4.80 -10.48
C THR A 47 9.08 3.54 -10.63
N GLN A 48 10.33 3.58 -10.17
CA GLN A 48 11.22 2.40 -10.17
C GLN A 48 10.67 1.32 -9.24
N LEU A 49 10.28 1.69 -8.01
CA LEU A 49 9.65 0.76 -7.06
C LEU A 49 8.34 0.20 -7.60
N GLN A 50 7.54 1.00 -8.30
CA GLN A 50 6.32 0.54 -8.97
C GLN A 50 6.65 -0.53 -10.03
N GLY A 51 7.68 -0.33 -10.85
CA GLY A 51 8.12 -1.32 -11.83
C GLY A 51 8.54 -2.66 -11.21
N LEU A 52 9.17 -2.62 -10.03
CA LEU A 52 9.65 -3.80 -9.30
C LEU A 52 8.52 -4.55 -8.59
N PHE A 53 7.66 -3.83 -7.86
CA PHE A 53 6.72 -4.45 -6.91
C PHE A 53 5.30 -4.63 -7.46
N TYR A 54 4.84 -3.79 -8.39
CA TYR A 54 3.44 -3.78 -8.83
C TYR A 54 2.98 -5.14 -9.34
N ARG A 55 3.77 -5.79 -10.21
CA ARG A 55 3.39 -7.08 -10.80
C ARG A 55 3.31 -8.20 -9.75
N ARG A 56 4.21 -8.19 -8.76
CA ARG A 56 4.22 -9.18 -7.67
C ARG A 56 2.95 -9.06 -6.84
N TYR A 57 2.63 -7.86 -6.37
CA TYR A 57 1.44 -7.65 -5.55
C TYR A 57 0.13 -7.79 -6.32
N ARG A 58 0.09 -7.41 -7.60
CA ARG A 58 -1.10 -7.60 -8.43
C ARG A 58 -1.43 -9.08 -8.61
N ARG A 59 -0.43 -9.96 -8.71
CA ARG A 59 -0.64 -11.41 -8.74
C ARG A 59 -0.99 -11.99 -7.37
N GLY A 60 -0.34 -11.52 -6.31
CA GLY A 60 -0.61 -11.99 -4.94
C GLY A 60 -2.00 -11.60 -4.41
N TYR A 61 -2.53 -10.46 -4.86
CA TYR A 61 -3.81 -9.92 -4.41
C TYR A 61 -4.71 -9.54 -5.59
N PRO A 62 -5.26 -10.52 -6.34
CA PRO A 62 -6.05 -10.25 -7.54
C PRO A 62 -7.36 -9.50 -7.23
N GLY A 63 -7.93 -9.69 -6.04
CA GLY A 63 -9.13 -8.98 -5.57
C GLY A 63 -8.87 -7.58 -5.01
N LEU A 64 -7.60 -7.21 -4.77
CA LEU A 64 -7.27 -5.87 -4.27
C LEU A 64 -7.31 -4.86 -5.41
N HIS A 65 -7.95 -3.72 -5.17
CA HIS A 65 -8.04 -2.65 -6.16
C HIS A 65 -6.64 -2.16 -6.53
N ALA A 66 -6.31 -2.14 -7.82
CA ALA A 66 -4.96 -1.84 -8.31
C ALA A 66 -4.43 -0.48 -7.83
N HIS A 67 -5.32 0.49 -7.64
CA HIS A 67 -4.95 1.82 -7.14
C HIS A 67 -4.37 1.77 -5.72
N LEU A 68 -4.84 0.87 -4.85
CA LEU A 68 -4.31 0.72 -3.49
C LEU A 68 -2.88 0.20 -3.50
N ILE A 69 -2.56 -0.73 -4.40
CA ILE A 69 -1.19 -1.24 -4.58
C ILE A 69 -0.27 -0.10 -5.05
N ILE A 70 -0.72 0.69 -6.04
CA ILE A 70 0.06 1.82 -6.57
C ILE A 70 0.29 2.89 -5.49
N GLN A 71 -0.73 3.19 -4.69
CA GLN A 71 -0.63 4.16 -3.60
C GLN A 71 0.31 3.67 -2.49
N ALA A 72 0.21 2.40 -2.06
CA ALA A 72 1.08 1.82 -1.06
C ALA A 72 2.57 1.91 -1.48
N ILE A 73 2.87 1.56 -2.74
CA ILE A 73 4.24 1.66 -3.28
C ILE A 73 4.73 3.12 -3.29
N ARG A 74 3.88 4.06 -3.69
CA ARG A 74 4.23 5.50 -3.73
C ARG A 74 4.40 6.12 -2.35
N GLN A 75 3.70 5.59 -1.34
CA GLN A 75 3.77 6.08 0.03
C GLN A 75 5.08 5.66 0.73
N ALA A 76 5.72 4.58 0.28
CA ALA A 76 6.95 4.06 0.87
C ALA A 76 8.19 4.98 0.70
N VAL A 77 8.10 6.01 -0.16
CA VAL A 77 9.16 6.99 -0.46
C VAL A 77 8.64 8.43 -0.44
#